data_AF-A0A7S1HC89-F1
#
_entry.id   AF-A0A7S1HC89-F1
#
_cell.length_a   1.000
_cell.length_b   1.000
_cell.length_c   1.000
_cell.angle_alpha   90.00
_cell.angle_beta   90.00
_cell.angle_gamma   90.00
#
_symmetry.space_group_name_H-M   'P 1'
#
loop_
_entity.id
_entity.type
_entity.pdbx_description
1 polymer ?
#
loop_
_entity_poly.entity_id
_entity_poly.type
_entity_poly.pdbx_seq_one_letter_code
_entity_poly.pdbx_strand_id
1 'polypeptide(L)'
;ENLAYAAGLRTCEVCMCDKDVRVHHCSICKRCVRRMDHHCHFVNNCVGYRNYKYFVLLLCYTAVGGFYNAWCAWEWMKWRSPPLPGLGNSFGNRQLIVLTNAAVIACVACLITPFAVLHLYLAGTNTTTLEALKGEG
;
A
#
# COMPACT_ATOMS: atom_id res chain seq x y z
N GLU A 1 11.53 11.86 -38.52
CA GLU A 1 12.33 11.02 -37.62
C GLU A 1 12.75 11.76 -36.33
N ASN A 2 13.22 13.01 -36.40
CA ASN A 2 13.63 13.79 -35.21
C ASN A 2 12.50 14.31 -34.29
N LEU A 3 11.24 14.25 -34.69
CA LEU A 3 10.11 14.72 -33.87
C LEU A 3 9.67 13.69 -32.81
N ALA A 4 9.90 12.39 -33.05
CA ALA A 4 9.56 11.32 -32.10
C ALA A 4 10.52 11.29 -30.90
N TYR A 5 11.80 11.58 -31.13
CA TYR A 5 12.81 11.69 -30.06
C TYR A 5 12.58 12.92 -29.19
N ALA A 6 12.15 14.05 -29.78
CA ALA A 6 11.77 15.25 -29.05
C ALA A 6 10.46 15.10 -28.26
N ALA A 7 9.59 14.15 -28.64
CA ALA A 7 8.32 13.85 -27.98
C ALA A 7 8.43 12.76 -26.87
N GLY A 8 9.62 12.23 -26.59
CA GLY A 8 9.83 11.21 -25.55
C GLY A 8 9.25 9.83 -25.88
N LEU A 9 8.89 9.57 -27.15
CA LEU A 9 8.45 8.25 -27.63
C LEU A 9 9.63 7.28 -27.59
N ARG A 10 9.65 6.43 -26.57
CA ARG A 10 10.66 5.37 -26.40
C ARG A 10 10.02 4.05 -26.76
N THR A 11 10.64 3.18 -27.54
CA THR A 11 10.03 1.87 -27.83
C THR A 11 10.36 0.86 -26.72
N CYS A 12 9.49 -0.10 -26.48
CA CYS A 12 9.80 -1.27 -25.66
C CYS A 12 10.40 -2.36 -26.52
N GLU A 13 11.68 -2.67 -26.36
CA GLU A 13 12.33 -3.76 -27.10
C GLU A 13 11.70 -5.12 -26.78
N VAL A 14 11.28 -5.35 -25.53
CA VAL A 14 10.68 -6.63 -25.11
C VAL A 14 9.25 -6.81 -25.63
N CYS A 15 8.43 -5.75 -25.60
CA CYS A 15 7.02 -5.82 -26.00
C CYS A 15 6.79 -5.38 -27.45
N MET A 16 7.82 -4.90 -28.14
CA MET A 16 7.76 -4.37 -29.50
C MET A 16 6.65 -3.32 -29.69
N CYS A 17 6.47 -2.45 -28.69
CA CYS A 17 5.42 -1.43 -28.69
C CYS A 17 5.96 -0.06 -28.27
N ASP A 18 5.33 1.00 -28.78
CA ASP A 18 5.69 2.37 -28.44
C ASP A 18 5.30 2.69 -26.99
N LYS A 19 6.25 3.26 -26.23
CA LYS A 19 6.02 3.80 -24.89
C LYS A 19 5.75 5.29 -25.00
N ASP A 20 4.59 5.66 -24.51
CA ASP A 20 4.29 7.02 -24.09
C ASP A 20 5.19 7.41 -22.89
N VAL A 21 5.30 8.71 -22.58
CA VAL A 21 6.26 9.32 -21.65
C VAL A 21 6.28 8.65 -20.26
N ARG A 22 5.12 8.19 -19.78
CA ARG A 22 4.94 7.57 -18.45
C ARG A 22 4.70 6.05 -18.49
N VAL A 23 5.01 5.39 -19.60
CA VAL A 23 4.87 3.93 -19.75
C VAL A 23 6.19 3.25 -19.42
N HIS A 24 6.14 2.27 -18.51
CA HIS A 24 7.32 1.48 -18.15
C HIS A 24 7.05 -0.02 -18.30
N HIS A 25 8.07 -0.78 -18.72
CA HIS A 25 7.99 -2.23 -18.81
C HIS A 25 8.30 -2.83 -17.44
N CYS A 26 7.40 -3.64 -16.90
CA CYS A 26 7.68 -4.41 -15.70
C CYS A 26 8.23 -5.79 -16.08
N SER A 27 9.47 -6.07 -15.71
CA SER A 27 10.12 -7.36 -15.96
C SER A 27 9.50 -8.53 -15.18
N ILE A 28 8.77 -8.26 -14.09
CA ILE A 28 8.06 -9.27 -13.30
C ILE A 28 6.73 -9.62 -13.98
N CYS A 29 5.90 -8.61 -14.29
CA CYS A 29 4.62 -8.82 -14.98
C CYS A 29 4.73 -9.08 -16.50
N LYS A 30 5.95 -8.96 -17.08
CA LYS A 30 6.24 -9.16 -18.51
C LYS A 30 5.35 -8.32 -19.44
N ARG A 31 5.02 -7.09 -19.03
CA ARG A 31 4.19 -6.16 -19.81
C ARG A 31 4.50 -4.71 -19.55
N CYS A 32 4.18 -3.85 -20.51
CA CYS A 32 4.17 -2.41 -20.34
C CYS A 32 2.97 -1.94 -19.52
N VAL A 33 3.22 -1.09 -18.53
CA VAL A 33 2.24 -0.53 -17.60
C VAL A 33 2.18 0.97 -17.81
N ARG A 34 0.98 1.50 -18.09
CA ARG A 34 0.73 2.93 -18.24
C ARG A 34 0.76 3.63 -16.89
N ARG A 35 1.44 4.77 -16.82
CA ARG A 35 1.69 5.54 -15.58
C ARG A 35 2.12 4.60 -14.47
N MET A 36 3.13 3.79 -14.75
CA MET A 36 3.61 2.78 -13.80
C MET A 36 4.19 3.48 -12.58
N ASP A 37 3.74 3.08 -11.40
CA ASP A 37 4.29 3.58 -10.14
C ASP A 37 5.33 2.58 -9.62
N HIS A 38 4.93 1.34 -9.38
CA HIS A 38 5.85 0.25 -9.02
C HIS A 38 5.21 -1.12 -9.24
N HIS A 39 6.01 -2.18 -9.17
CA HIS A 39 5.49 -3.54 -8.98
C HIS A 39 5.36 -3.80 -7.48
N CYS A 40 4.16 -4.07 -7.01
CA CYS A 40 3.90 -4.32 -5.60
C CYS A 40 3.74 -5.81 -5.35
N HIS A 41 4.68 -6.40 -4.61
CA HIS A 41 4.65 -7.82 -4.25
C HIS A 41 3.44 -8.17 -3.37
N PHE A 42 2.99 -7.23 -2.52
CA PHE A 42 1.88 -7.46 -1.60
C PHE A 42 0.53 -7.63 -2.29
N VAL A 43 0.29 -6.91 -3.40
CA VAL A 43 -0.91 -7.09 -4.24
C VAL A 43 -0.63 -7.98 -5.46
N ASN A 44 0.58 -8.55 -5.54
CA ASN A 44 1.08 -9.39 -6.63
C ASN A 44 0.75 -8.82 -8.03
N ASN A 45 0.89 -7.50 -8.18
CA ASN A 45 0.53 -6.80 -9.41
C ASN A 45 1.25 -5.46 -9.51
N CYS A 46 1.35 -4.92 -10.72
CA CYS A 46 1.79 -3.55 -10.90
C CYS A 46 0.72 -2.57 -10.43
N VAL A 47 1.18 -1.55 -9.72
CA VAL A 47 0.42 -0.35 -9.42
C VAL A 47 0.71 0.67 -10.52
N GLY A 48 -0.33 1.14 -11.19
CA GLY A 48 -0.24 2.14 -12.25
C GLY A 48 -1.60 2.76 -12.55
N TYR A 49 -1.77 3.34 -13.74
CA TYR A 49 -2.93 4.18 -14.06
C TYR A 49 -4.30 3.58 -13.67
N ARG A 50 -4.53 2.30 -13.99
CA ARG A 50 -5.85 1.66 -13.84
C ARG A 50 -6.21 1.30 -12.40
N ASN A 51 -5.23 1.21 -11.50
CA ASN A 51 -5.45 0.74 -10.13
C ASN A 51 -4.80 1.61 -9.05
N TYR A 52 -4.15 2.73 -9.41
CA TYR A 52 -3.52 3.63 -8.45
C TYR A 52 -4.50 4.12 -7.38
N LYS A 53 -5.71 4.53 -7.77
CA LYS A 53 -6.77 4.92 -6.82
C LYS A 53 -7.08 3.82 -5.80
N TYR A 54 -7.25 2.59 -6.25
CA TYR A 54 -7.56 1.46 -5.36
C TYR A 54 -6.38 1.14 -4.43
N PHE A 55 -5.16 1.29 -4.92
CA PHE A 55 -3.96 1.12 -4.11
C PHE A 55 -3.86 2.19 -3.01
N VAL A 56 -4.07 3.47 -3.32
CA VAL A 56 -4.08 4.55 -2.31
C VAL A 56 -5.19 4.30 -1.27
N LEU A 57 -6.39 3.92 -1.72
CA LEU A 57 -7.48 3.56 -0.81
C LEU A 57 -7.12 2.37 0.09
N LEU A 58 -6.48 1.32 -0.46
CA LEU A 58 -5.99 0.18 0.33
C LEU A 58 -5.05 0.64 1.45
N LEU A 59 -4.09 1.53 1.17
CA LEU A 59 -3.18 2.06 2.17
C LEU A 59 -3.95 2.84 3.26
N CYS A 60 -4.84 3.75 2.86
CA CYS A 60 -5.63 4.55 3.80
C CYS A 60 -6.55 3.70 4.69
N TYR A 61 -7.28 2.75 4.10
CA TYR A 61 -8.18 1.86 4.86
C TYR A 61 -7.40 0.93 5.80
N THR A 62 -6.22 0.46 5.39
CA THR A 62 -5.36 -0.37 6.26
C THR A 62 -4.87 0.44 7.45
N ALA A 63 -4.43 1.69 7.25
CA ALA A 63 -3.99 2.56 8.33
C ALA A 63 -5.14 2.90 9.29
N VAL A 64 -6.24 3.45 8.77
CA VAL A 64 -7.41 3.85 9.59
C VAL A 64 -8.04 2.66 10.29
N GLY A 65 -8.28 1.56 9.55
CA GLY A 65 -8.86 0.35 10.10
C GLY A 65 -7.99 -0.29 11.18
N GLY A 66 -6.65 -0.25 11.02
CA GLY A 66 -5.73 -0.78 12.02
C GLY A 66 -5.72 0.03 13.31
N PHE A 67 -5.69 1.37 13.23
CA PHE A 67 -5.81 2.21 14.42
C PHE A 67 -7.18 2.09 15.09
N TYR A 68 -8.25 2.00 14.30
CA TYR A 68 -9.59 1.78 14.83
C TYR A 68 -9.71 0.43 15.56
N ASN A 69 -9.12 -0.64 15.00
CA ASN A 69 -9.06 -1.95 15.66
C ASN A 69 -8.34 -1.87 17.01
N ALA A 70 -7.18 -1.20 17.06
CA ALA A 70 -6.43 -1.02 18.30
C ALA A 70 -7.21 -0.22 19.35
N TRP A 71 -7.91 0.84 18.93
CA TRP A 71 -8.82 1.60 19.79
C TRP A 71 -9.94 0.73 20.35
N CYS A 72 -10.64 -0.03 19.50
CA CYS A 72 -11.71 -0.94 19.95
C CYS A 72 -11.19 -2.00 20.92
N ALA A 73 -9.99 -2.54 20.69
CA ALA A 73 -9.38 -3.51 21.60
C ALA A 73 -9.05 -2.87 22.97
N TRP A 74 -8.57 -1.63 22.98
CA TRP A 74 -8.34 -0.87 24.21
C TRP A 74 -9.64 -0.60 24.97
N GLU A 75 -10.70 -0.17 24.29
CA GLU A 75 -12.01 0.02 24.89
C GLU A 75 -12.57 -1.28 25.47
N TRP A 76 -12.47 -2.39 24.73
CA TRP A 76 -12.91 -3.70 25.20
C TRP A 76 -12.21 -4.11 26.50
N MET A 77 -10.90 -3.84 26.64
CA MET A 77 -10.16 -4.15 27.86
C MET A 77 -10.69 -3.42 29.09
N LYS A 78 -11.12 -2.16 28.95
CA LYS A 78 -11.66 -1.35 30.06
C LYS A 78 -13.02 -1.85 30.55
N TRP A 79 -13.88 -2.25 29.62
CA TRP A 79 -15.26 -2.65 29.92
C TRP A 79 -15.44 -4.15 30.18
N ARG A 80 -14.35 -4.91 30.19
CA ARG A 80 -14.39 -6.35 30.39
C ARG A 80 -14.57 -6.71 31.86
N SER A 81 -15.56 -7.54 32.15
CA SER A 81 -15.75 -8.11 33.49
C SER A 81 -14.61 -9.07 33.87
N PRO A 82 -14.21 -9.11 35.17
CA PRO A 82 -13.22 -10.07 35.62
C PRO A 82 -13.68 -11.51 35.38
N PRO A 83 -12.75 -12.46 35.16
CA PRO A 83 -13.12 -13.86 34.96
C PRO A 83 -13.80 -14.41 36.23
N LEU A 84 -14.76 -15.31 36.03
CA LEU A 84 -15.38 -16.05 37.14
C LEU A 84 -14.32 -16.94 37.82
N PRO A 85 -14.33 -17.05 39.16
CA PRO A 85 -13.43 -17.95 39.89
C PRO A 85 -13.58 -19.40 39.41
N GLY A 86 -12.47 -20.10 39.17
CA GLY A 86 -12.46 -21.52 38.75
C GLY A 86 -12.48 -21.77 37.25
N LEU A 87 -12.64 -20.72 36.43
CA LEU A 87 -12.59 -20.81 34.98
C LEU A 87 -11.16 -20.51 34.50
N GLY A 88 -10.31 -21.55 34.50
CA GLY A 88 -8.85 -21.46 34.31
C GLY A 88 -8.35 -20.88 32.97
N ASN A 89 -7.06 -21.11 32.70
CA ASN A 89 -6.13 -20.54 31.70
C ASN A 89 -6.70 -20.07 30.34
N SER A 90 -7.80 -20.64 29.86
CA SER A 90 -8.54 -20.24 28.65
C SER A 90 -8.93 -18.75 28.64
N PHE A 91 -9.21 -18.15 29.80
CA PHE A 91 -9.54 -16.73 29.92
C PHE A 91 -8.32 -15.82 29.74
N GLY A 92 -7.15 -16.23 30.24
CA GLY A 92 -5.88 -15.54 30.00
C GLY A 92 -5.46 -15.62 28.53
N ASN A 93 -5.62 -16.79 27.92
CA ASN A 93 -5.30 -17.02 26.51
C ASN A 93 -6.11 -16.11 25.57
N ARG A 94 -7.42 -15.91 25.82
CA ARG A 94 -8.24 -15.01 25.00
C ARG A 94 -7.76 -13.56 25.04
N GLN A 95 -7.40 -13.05 26.22
CA GLN A 95 -6.89 -11.67 26.36
C GLN A 95 -5.55 -11.50 25.68
N LEU A 96 -4.64 -12.46 25.89
CA LEU A 96 -3.34 -12.45 25.23
C LEU A 96 -3.50 -12.45 23.72
N ILE A 97 -4.43 -13.24 23.17
CA ILE A 97 -4.72 -13.28 21.73
C ILE A 97 -5.23 -11.92 21.23
N VAL A 98 -6.20 -11.31 21.90
CA VAL A 98 -6.76 -10.00 21.48
C VAL A 98 -5.69 -8.91 21.52
N LEU A 99 -4.92 -8.83 22.61
CA LEU A 99 -3.86 -7.83 22.76
C LEU A 99 -2.74 -8.03 21.75
N THR A 100 -2.29 -9.28 21.56
CA THR A 100 -1.22 -9.58 20.59
C THR A 100 -1.68 -9.27 19.17
N ASN A 101 -2.92 -9.61 18.81
CA ASN A 101 -3.48 -9.31 17.49
C ASN A 101 -3.62 -7.79 17.27
N ALA A 102 -4.18 -7.06 18.24
CA ALA A 102 -4.31 -5.61 18.18
C ALA A 102 -2.94 -4.91 18.08
N ALA A 103 -1.94 -5.38 18.83
CA ALA A 103 -0.58 -4.86 18.77
C ALA A 103 0.06 -5.09 17.39
N VAL A 104 -0.05 -6.30 16.83
CA VAL A 104 0.48 -6.61 15.49
C VAL A 104 -0.20 -5.73 14.43
N ILE A 105 -1.53 -5.61 14.48
CA ILE A 105 -2.30 -4.78 13.55
C ILE A 105 -1.90 -3.30 13.66
N ALA A 106 -1.75 -2.79 14.89
CA ALA A 106 -1.30 -1.42 15.13
C ALA A 106 0.12 -1.19 14.58
N CYS A 107 1.04 -2.14 14.78
CA CYS A 107 2.39 -2.06 14.20
C CYS A 107 2.36 -1.98 12.67
N VAL A 108 1.54 -2.80 12.01
CA VAL A 108 1.37 -2.72 10.55
C VAL A 108 0.77 -1.37 10.14
N ALA A 109 -0.25 -0.88 10.83
CA ALA A 109 -0.85 0.44 10.57
C ALA A 109 0.18 1.57 10.69
N CYS A 110 1.01 1.55 11.72
CA CYS A 110 2.11 2.50 11.91
C CYS A 110 3.10 2.49 10.75
N LEU A 111 3.48 1.30 10.24
CA LEU A 111 4.40 1.18 9.10
C LEU A 111 3.77 1.61 7.77
N ILE A 112 2.48 1.33 7.58
CA ILE A 112 1.74 1.70 6.36
C ILE A 112 1.43 3.20 6.31
N THR A 113 1.24 3.85 7.46
CA THR A 113 0.88 5.28 7.53
C THR A 113 1.83 6.22 6.79
N PRO A 114 3.17 6.22 7.01
CA PRO A 114 4.07 7.11 6.27
C PRO A 114 4.06 6.82 4.78
N PHE A 115 3.92 5.55 4.39
CA PHE A 115 3.80 5.16 2.98
C PHE A 115 2.48 5.64 2.36
N ALA A 116 1.38 5.60 3.10
CA ALA A 116 0.10 6.18 2.70
C ALA A 116 0.21 7.70 2.52
N VAL A 117 0.85 8.40 3.46
CA VAL A 117 1.09 9.85 3.39
C VAL A 117 1.93 10.21 2.16
N LEU A 118 3.02 9.47 1.90
CA LEU A 118 3.82 9.64 0.70
C LEU A 118 2.98 9.49 -0.57
N HIS A 119 2.16 8.45 -0.67
CA HIS A 119 1.32 8.23 -1.85
C HIS A 119 0.19 9.25 -2.01
N LEU A 120 -0.34 9.79 -0.91
CA LEU A 120 -1.27 10.92 -0.95
C LEU A 120 -0.58 12.19 -1.46
N TYR A 121 0.66 12.45 -1.02
CA TYR A 121 1.48 13.54 -1.55
C TYR A 121 1.73 13.38 -3.05
N LEU A 122 2.19 12.21 -3.49
CA LEU A 122 2.43 11.90 -4.91
C LEU A 122 1.15 12.03 -5.76
N ALA A 123 0.01 11.60 -5.22
CA ALA A 123 -1.29 11.79 -5.86
C ALA A 123 -1.62 13.29 -6.02
N GLY A 124 -1.34 14.09 -4.98
CA GLY A 124 -1.55 15.54 -4.97
C GLY A 124 -0.64 16.30 -5.93
N THR A 125 0.60 15.86 -6.12
CA THR A 125 1.55 16.47 -7.08
C THR A 125 1.46 15.87 -8.49
N ASN A 126 0.58 14.90 -8.71
CA ASN A 126 0.43 14.18 -9.97
C ASN A 126 1.73 13.52 -10.47
N THR A 127 2.58 13.10 -9.52
CA THR A 127 3.87 12.45 -9.73
C THR A 127 3.76 10.97 -9.36
N THR A 128 4.46 10.10 -10.08
CA THR A 128 4.63 8.68 -9.70
C THR A 128 5.89 8.48 -8.89
N THR A 129 6.00 7.38 -8.16
CA THR A 129 7.21 7.02 -7.40
C THR A 129 8.46 6.98 -8.31
N LEU A 130 8.32 6.46 -9.54
CA LEU A 130 9.44 6.42 -10.50
C LEU A 130 9.86 7.81 -10.97
N GLU A 131 8.92 8.72 -11.21
CA GLU A 131 9.22 10.11 -11.60
C GLU A 131 9.90 10.85 -10.44
N ALA A 132 9.41 10.68 -9.20
CA ALA A 132 10.00 11.26 -8.01
C ALA A 132 11.45 10.78 -7.76
N LEU A 133 11.72 9.49 -7.97
CA LEU A 133 13.06 8.92 -7.82
C LEU A 133 14.04 9.38 -8.92
N LYS A 134 13.54 9.68 -10.12
CA LYS A 134 14.36 10.19 -11.22
C LYS A 134 14.60 11.70 -11.15
N GLY A 135 13.96 12.39 -10.21
CA GLY A 135 14.01 13.85 -10.13
C GLY A 135 13.25 14.54 -11.28
N GLU A 136 12.28 13.84 -11.89
CA GLU A 136 11.45 14.35 -13.00
C GLU A 136 10.13 15.02 -12.48
N GLY A 137 10.10 15.40 -11.20
CA GLY A 137 8.93 15.89 -10.48
C GLY A 137 8.75 17.40 -10.49
#